data_AF-A0A928GRZ7-F1
#
_entry.id   AF-A0A928GRZ7-F1
#
_cell.length_a   1.000
_cell.length_b   1.000
_cell.length_c   1.000
_cell.angle_alpha   90.00
_cell.angle_beta   90.00
_cell.angle_gamma   90.00
#
_symmetry.space_group_name_H-M   'P 1'
#
loop_
_entity.id
_entity.type
_entity.pdbx_description
1 polymer ?
#
loop_
_entity_poly.entity_id
_entity_poly.type
_entity_poly.pdbx_seq_one_letter_code
_entity_poly.pdbx_strand_id
1 'polypeptide(L)'
;MKNFSSNLFWDVDPNDIDMERHASFIVQRVLEYGLMEDWNYILSYYGISRILSMVLQFRSLDPKALAFISAITKTPRENFRCYTTKQQGTEKHHVF
;
A
#
# COMPACT_ATOMS: atom_id res chain seq x y z
N MET A 1 1.47 17.68 8.73
CA MET A 1 0.78 16.95 7.64
C MET A 1 -0.18 17.84 6.80
N LYS A 2 0.22 19.05 6.37
CA LYS A 2 -0.71 19.94 5.61
C LYS A 2 -0.98 19.49 4.16
N ASN A 3 -0.30 18.46 3.68
CA ASN A 3 -0.31 18.03 2.28
C ASN A 3 -1.07 16.72 2.05
N PHE A 4 -1.66 16.12 3.09
CA PHE A 4 -2.44 14.89 3.00
C PHE A 4 -3.93 15.16 3.13
N SER A 5 -4.74 14.40 2.41
CA SER A 5 -6.19 14.38 2.58
C SER A 5 -6.58 13.98 4.01
N SER A 6 -7.54 14.68 4.59
CA SER A 6 -7.96 14.50 5.99
C SER A 6 -8.55 13.12 6.29
N ASN A 7 -9.01 12.40 5.27
CA ASN A 7 -9.58 11.06 5.37
C ASN A 7 -8.52 9.95 5.56
N LEU A 8 -7.22 10.23 5.35
CA LEU A 8 -6.17 9.19 5.43
C LEU A 8 -5.89 8.71 6.85
N PHE A 9 -6.03 9.61 7.83
CA PHE A 9 -5.56 9.42 9.21
C PHE A 9 -6.65 9.70 10.24
N TRP A 10 -7.91 9.41 9.91
CA TRP A 10 -9.05 9.69 10.81
C TRP A 10 -8.95 8.97 12.18
N ASP A 11 -8.15 7.90 12.25
CA ASP A 11 -7.92 7.06 13.42
C ASP A 11 -6.57 7.29 14.12
N VAL A 12 -5.75 8.25 13.65
CA VAL A 12 -4.39 8.49 14.16
C VAL A 12 -4.15 9.99 14.34
N ASP A 13 -3.49 10.40 15.44
CA ASP A 13 -3.12 11.81 15.63
C ASP A 13 -2.14 12.25 14.52
N PRO A 14 -2.48 13.27 13.71
CA PRO A 14 -1.60 13.76 12.65
C PRO A 14 -0.25 14.30 13.14
N ASN A 15 -0.12 14.64 14.43
CA ASN A 15 1.13 15.10 15.02
C ASN A 15 2.10 13.97 15.32
N ASP A 16 1.61 12.73 15.45
CA ASP A 16 2.44 11.57 15.74
C ASP A 16 3.00 10.90 14.48
N ILE A 17 2.51 11.29 13.30
CA ILE A 17 2.91 10.66 12.04
C ILE A 17 4.18 11.33 11.47
N ASP A 18 5.30 10.69 11.77
CA ASP A 18 6.58 10.93 11.12
C ASP A 18 6.68 10.20 9.76
N MET A 19 7.10 10.93 8.71
CA MET A 19 7.20 10.42 7.32
C MET A 19 8.18 9.25 7.19
N GLU A 20 9.27 9.23 7.94
CA GLU A 20 10.28 8.20 7.81
C GLU A 20 9.99 7.00 8.70
N ARG A 21 9.62 7.24 9.97
CA ARG A 21 9.30 6.18 10.93
C ARG A 21 8.04 5.41 10.55
N HIS A 22 7.09 6.06 9.88
CA HIS A 22 5.80 5.47 9.50
C HIS A 22 5.63 5.31 7.99
N ALA A 23 6.72 5.30 7.21
CA ALA A 23 6.68 5.26 5.75
C ALA A 23 5.76 4.15 5.19
N SER A 24 5.90 2.91 5.68
CA SER A 24 5.06 1.77 5.25
C SER A 24 3.58 2.00 5.52
N PHE A 25 3.23 2.56 6.68
CA PHE A 25 1.86 2.86 7.05
C PHE A 25 1.26 3.95 6.15
N ILE A 26 2.02 5.03 5.92
CA ILE A 26 1.61 6.14 5.05
C ILE A 26 1.39 5.63 3.62
N VAL A 27 2.33 4.85 3.07
CA VAL A 27 2.22 4.29 1.72
C VAL A 27 0.99 3.40 1.59
N GLN A 28 0.73 2.54 2.57
CA GLN A 28 -0.47 1.70 2.55
C GLN A 28 -1.74 2.54 2.57
N ARG A 29 -1.84 3.55 3.46
CA ARG A 29 -3.01 4.43 3.55
C ARG A 29 -3.28 5.20 2.27
N VAL A 30 -2.24 5.76 1.65
CA VAL A 30 -2.39 6.49 0.38
C VAL A 30 -2.83 5.57 -0.75
N LEU A 31 -2.30 4.35 -0.82
CA LEU A 31 -2.72 3.39 -1.85
C LEU A 31 -4.18 2.93 -1.68
N GLU A 32 -4.68 2.80 -0.45
CA GLU A 32 -6.02 2.29 -0.18
C GLU A 32 -7.09 3.39 -0.14
N TYR A 33 -6.76 4.60 0.32
CA TYR A 33 -7.74 5.65 0.62
C TYR A 33 -7.34 7.05 0.11
N GLY A 34 -6.14 7.19 -0.46
CA GLY A 34 -5.61 8.48 -0.90
C GLY A 34 -6.22 8.99 -2.19
N LEU A 35 -6.13 10.30 -2.37
CA LEU A 35 -6.41 10.97 -3.63
C LEU A 35 -5.15 10.99 -4.51
N MET A 36 -5.30 11.42 -5.76
CA MET A 36 -4.19 11.46 -6.71
C MET A 36 -3.08 12.43 -6.26
N GLU A 37 -3.46 13.51 -5.57
CA GLU A 37 -2.53 14.47 -4.95
C GLU A 37 -1.68 13.80 -3.87
N ASP A 38 -2.29 12.95 -3.02
CA ASP A 38 -1.58 12.20 -1.99
C ASP A 38 -0.59 11.20 -2.62
N TRP A 39 -1.02 10.52 -3.67
CA TRP A 39 -0.17 9.62 -4.45
C TRP A 39 1.03 10.37 -5.04
N ASN A 40 0.80 11.49 -5.72
CA ASN A 40 1.86 12.31 -6.29
C ASN A 40 2.83 12.83 -5.22
N TYR A 41 2.31 13.18 -4.04
CA TYR A 41 3.13 13.63 -2.92
C TYR A 41 4.06 12.53 -2.40
N ILE A 42 3.54 11.33 -2.12
CA ILE A 42 4.40 10.22 -1.65
C ILE A 42 5.34 9.72 -2.74
N LEU A 43 4.92 9.78 -4.01
CA LEU A 43 5.74 9.40 -5.15
C LEU A 43 6.93 10.33 -5.30
N SER A 44 6.72 11.64 -5.16
CA SER A 44 7.78 12.65 -5.16
C SER A 44 8.72 12.48 -3.96
N TYR A 45 8.17 12.19 -2.77
CA TYR A 45 8.94 12.11 -1.54
C TYR A 45 9.76 10.82 -1.39
N TYR A 46 9.14 9.65 -1.56
CA TYR A 46 9.82 8.36 -1.38
C TYR A 46 10.44 7.81 -2.67
N GLY A 47 9.91 8.18 -3.83
CA GLY A 47 10.25 7.57 -5.11
C GLY A 47 9.62 6.19 -5.31
N ILE A 48 9.40 5.83 -6.58
CA ILE A 48 8.69 4.59 -6.95
C ILE A 48 9.40 3.33 -6.46
N SER A 49 10.74 3.30 -6.47
CA SER A 49 11.53 2.14 -6.06
C SER A 49 11.37 1.85 -4.56
N ARG A 50 11.38 2.89 -3.73
CA ARG A 50 11.20 2.76 -2.27
C ARG A 50 9.78 2.31 -1.97
N ILE A 51 8.78 2.93 -2.62
CA ILE A 51 7.37 2.52 -2.52
C ILE A 51 7.21 1.04 -2.87
N LEU A 52 7.71 0.60 -4.02
CA LEU A 52 7.59 -0.79 -4.45
C LEU A 52 8.23 -1.76 -3.44
N SER A 53 9.42 -1.44 -2.91
CA SER A 53 10.07 -2.29 -1.91
C SER A 53 9.22 -2.49 -0.64
N MET A 54 8.51 -1.45 -0.19
CA MET A 54 7.60 -1.53 0.96
C MET A 54 6.35 -2.35 0.62
N VAL A 55 5.72 -2.08 -0.53
CA VAL A 55 4.45 -2.71 -0.92
C VAL A 55 4.60 -4.21 -1.19
N LEU A 56 5.75 -4.65 -1.72
CA LEU A 56 6.04 -6.09 -1.90
C LEU A 56 5.99 -6.87 -0.57
N GLN A 57 6.27 -6.22 0.56
CA GLN A 57 6.31 -6.83 1.88
C GLN A 57 4.97 -6.78 2.63
N PHE A 58 3.98 -6.04 2.13
CA PHE A 58 2.69 -5.90 2.80
C PHE A 58 1.98 -7.26 2.91
N ARG A 59 1.44 -7.54 4.10
CA ARG A 59 0.68 -8.79 4.37
C ARG A 59 -0.72 -8.75 3.78
N SER A 60 -1.28 -7.55 3.67
CA SER A 60 -2.59 -7.28 3.12
C SER A 60 -2.55 -5.97 2.35
N LEU A 61 -3.30 -5.93 1.26
CA LEU A 61 -3.57 -4.73 0.49
C LEU A 61 -4.94 -4.91 -0.17
N ASP A 62 -5.70 -3.83 -0.29
CA ASP A 62 -6.95 -3.83 -1.06
C ASP A 62 -6.70 -4.32 -2.51
N PRO A 63 -7.57 -5.16 -3.10
CA PRO A 63 -7.40 -5.63 -4.47
C PRO A 63 -7.23 -4.52 -5.51
N LYS A 64 -7.91 -3.37 -5.35
CA LYS A 64 -7.78 -2.22 -6.26
C LYS A 64 -6.42 -1.56 -6.10
N ALA A 65 -5.96 -1.36 -4.87
CA ALA A 65 -4.64 -0.82 -4.56
C ALA A 65 -3.52 -1.72 -5.13
N LEU A 66 -3.65 -3.04 -4.97
CA LEU A 66 -2.74 -4.02 -5.56
C LEU A 66 -2.74 -3.95 -7.10
N ALA A 67 -3.91 -3.89 -7.72
CA ALA A 67 -4.02 -3.77 -9.17
C ALA A 67 -3.36 -2.48 -9.69
N PHE A 68 -3.58 -1.36 -8.99
CA PHE A 68 -3.00 -0.06 -9.31
C PHE A 68 -1.46 -0.08 -9.26
N ILE A 69 -0.88 -0.49 -8.14
CA ILE A 69 0.58 -0.49 -7.97
C ILE A 69 1.27 -1.51 -8.89
N SER A 70 0.64 -2.67 -9.13
CA SER A 70 1.10 -3.66 -10.11
C SER A 70 1.15 -3.07 -11.51
N ALA A 71 0.10 -2.35 -11.94
CA ALA A 71 0.04 -1.71 -13.25
C ALA A 71 1.10 -0.62 -13.43
N ILE A 72 1.27 0.27 -12.44
CA ILE A 72 2.23 1.37 -12.50
C ILE A 72 3.66 0.86 -12.55
N THR A 73 3.99 -0.12 -11.70
CA THR A 73 5.37 -0.63 -11.59
C THR A 73 5.68 -1.71 -12.60
N LYS A 74 4.67 -2.19 -13.36
CA LYS A 74 4.75 -3.37 -14.22
C LYS A 74 5.25 -4.61 -13.48
N THR A 75 4.94 -4.69 -12.19
CA THR A 75 5.31 -5.83 -11.33
C THR A 75 4.17 -6.85 -11.32
N PRO A 76 4.42 -8.13 -11.64
CA PRO A 76 3.42 -9.19 -11.54
C PRO A 76 2.82 -9.30 -10.13
N ARG A 77 1.51 -9.60 -10.03
CA ARG A 77 0.80 -9.65 -8.73
C ARG A 77 1.34 -10.75 -7.82
N GLU A 78 1.91 -11.78 -8.41
CA GLU A 78 2.54 -12.94 -7.78
C GLU A 78 3.76 -12.56 -6.93
N ASN A 79 4.40 -11.43 -7.23
CA ASN A 79 5.55 -10.95 -6.46
C ASN A 79 5.12 -10.27 -5.14
N PHE A 80 3.84 -9.92 -4.99
CA PHE A 80 3.35 -9.26 -3.78
C PHE A 80 2.95 -10.30 -2.74
N ARG A 81 3.53 -10.19 -1.54
CA ARG A 81 3.27 -11.13 -0.43
C ARG A 81 1.77 -11.24 -0.09
N CYS A 82 1.03 -10.14 -0.17
CA CYS A 82 -0.40 -10.11 0.09
C CYS A 82 -1.24 -10.91 -0.93
N TYR A 83 -0.71 -11.19 -2.12
CA TYR A 83 -1.37 -12.00 -3.14
C TYR A 83 -1.12 -13.50 -2.92
N THR A 84 0.13 -13.89 -2.74
CA THR A 84 0.53 -15.30 -2.51
C THR A 84 -0.05 -15.87 -1.22
N THR A 85 -0.09 -15.07 -0.15
CA THR A 85 -0.69 -15.49 1.13
C THR A 85 -2.20 -15.75 1.01
N LYS A 86 -2.92 -15.00 0.16
CA LYS A 86 -4.36 -15.21 -0.08
C LYS A 86 -4.63 -16.50 -0.86
N GLN A 87 -3.78 -16.84 -1.85
CA GLN A 87 -3.93 -18.06 -2.65
C GLN A 87 -3.73 -19.33 -1.82
N GLN A 88 -2.75 -19.34 -0.91
CA GLN A 88 -2.50 -20.50 -0.04
C GLN A 88 -3.65 -20.79 0.94
N GLY A 89 -4.48 -19.79 1.27
CA GLY A 89 -5.69 -19.96 2.08
C GLY A 89 -6.87 -20.54 1.31
N THR A 90 -6.94 -20.34 -0.01
CA THR A 90 -8.05 -20.80 -0.86
C THR A 90 -7.87 -22.22 -1.42
N GLU A 91 -6.66 -22.79 -1.36
CA GLU A 91 -6.38 -24.14 -1.89
C GLU A 91 -6.63 -25.30 -0.91
N LYS A 92 -7.16 -25.07 0.31
CA LYS A 92 -7.28 -26.12 1.35
C LYS A 92 -8.69 -26.66 1.66
N HIS A 93 -9.71 -26.39 0.85
CA HIS A 93 -11.04 -27.03 1.02
C HIS A 93 -11.58 -27.60 -0.30
N HIS A 94 -10.89 -28.59 -0.85
CA HIS A 94 -11.52 -29.63 -1.67
C HIS A 94 -10.91 -30.97 -1.24
N VAL A 95 -11.44 -31.52 -0.15
CA VAL A 95 -11.23 -32.93 0.20
C VAL A 95 -12.62 -33.55 0.26
N PHE A 96 -12.75 -34.62 -0.54
CA PHE A 96 -13.89 -35.47 -0.88
C PHE A 96 -15.07 -35.54 0.09
#